data_AF-A0A5J4U3K5-F1
#
_entry.id   AF-A0A5J4U3K5-F1
#
_cell.length_a   1.000
_cell.length_b   1.000
_cell.length_c   1.000
_cell.angle_alpha   90.00
_cell.angle_beta   90.00
_cell.angle_gamma   90.00
#
_symmetry.space_group_name_H-M   'P 1'
#
loop_
_entity.id
_entity.type
_entity.pdbx_description
1 polymer ?
#
loop_
_entity_poly.entity_id
_entity_poly.type
_entity_poly.pdbx_seq_one_letter_code
_entity_poly.pdbx_strand_id
1 'polypeptide(L)'
;MTLISDDIYKILRRGITGGLSQVTHRYNIAGKTKINHFEFDKENRCVYSIDSDYIQTHVVQLDFDSQYPSVMSSESHPFIPYTNHKLYMCGQAIERITDQERCKQLIYDANRLSEDALVIDKMLLFIAEVRGHIDENYINYCIDFGPILRNIDITTNKETIGQFMYTHLVQHNLPHDKIERKLTNLVDTNNEVMSFNNYYL
;
A
#
# COMPACT_ATOMS: atom_id res chain seq x y z
N MET A 1 -19.22 12.35 -0.86
CA MET A 1 -19.38 11.83 -2.23
C MET A 1 -20.84 11.45 -2.46
N THR A 2 -21.51 12.08 -3.41
CA THR A 2 -22.86 11.67 -3.82
C THR A 2 -22.74 10.47 -4.75
N LEU A 3 -23.25 9.32 -4.30
CA LEU A 3 -23.24 8.08 -5.06
C LEU A 3 -24.61 7.85 -5.67
N ILE A 4 -24.63 7.76 -7.00
CA ILE A 4 -25.86 7.56 -7.79
C ILE A 4 -25.99 6.12 -8.30
N SER A 5 -25.02 5.25 -7.98
CA SER A 5 -24.95 3.87 -8.49
C SER A 5 -24.37 2.92 -7.44
N ASP A 6 -25.05 1.79 -7.24
CA ASP A 6 -24.62 0.70 -6.35
C ASP A 6 -23.32 0.05 -6.84
N ASP A 7 -23.12 -0.05 -8.16
CA ASP A 7 -21.90 -0.61 -8.73
C ASP A 7 -20.68 0.26 -8.42
N ILE A 8 -20.84 1.59 -8.55
CA ILE A 8 -19.79 2.55 -8.17
C ILE A 8 -19.52 2.44 -6.66
N TYR A 9 -20.56 2.40 -5.82
CA TYR A 9 -20.41 2.21 -4.38
C TYR A 9 -19.59 0.95 -4.05
N LYS A 10 -19.90 -0.20 -4.68
CA LYS A 10 -19.19 -1.46 -4.45
C LYS A 10 -17.72 -1.40 -4.86
N ILE A 11 -17.38 -0.72 -5.96
CA ILE A 11 -15.98 -0.55 -6.40
C ILE A 11 -15.21 0.27 -5.35
N LEU A 12 -15.78 1.39 -4.91
CA LEU A 12 -15.16 2.25 -3.90
C LEU A 12 -15.00 1.51 -2.57
N ARG A 13 -16.05 0.80 -2.13
CA ARG A 13 -16.07 0.13 -0.83
C ARG A 13 -15.04 -0.98 -0.71
N ARG A 14 -14.70 -1.65 -1.82
CA ARG A 14 -13.67 -2.70 -1.90
C ARG A 14 -12.27 -2.19 -1.57
N GLY A 15 -11.95 -0.96 -1.96
CA GLY A 15 -10.65 -0.34 -1.67
C GLY A 15 -10.55 0.28 -0.26
N ILE A 16 -11.67 0.49 0.43
CA ILE A 16 -11.70 1.11 1.76
C ILE A 16 -11.35 0.08 2.84
N THR A 17 -10.28 0.35 3.57
CA THR A 17 -9.80 -0.44 4.71
C THR A 17 -9.58 0.46 5.94
N GLY A 18 -9.45 -0.16 7.11
CA GLY A 18 -9.15 0.54 8.36
C GLY A 18 -7.66 0.87 8.51
N GLY A 19 -7.25 1.18 9.74
CA GLY A 19 -5.84 1.39 10.07
C GLY A 19 -5.00 0.12 9.84
N LEU A 20 -3.77 0.31 9.39
CA LEU A 20 -2.78 -0.75 9.30
C LEU A 20 -2.19 -1.00 10.69
N SER A 21 -2.25 -2.25 11.15
CA SER A 21 -1.54 -2.72 12.32
C SER A 21 -0.66 -3.89 11.91
N GLN A 22 0.64 -3.64 11.81
CA GLN A 22 1.63 -4.63 11.41
C GLN A 22 2.63 -4.83 12.54
N VAL A 23 2.94 -6.09 12.84
CA VAL A 23 4.04 -6.46 13.74
C VAL A 23 5.06 -7.21 12.90
N THR A 24 6.23 -6.62 12.72
CA THR A 24 7.37 -7.34 12.16
C THR A 24 8.01 -8.17 13.28
N HIS A 25 8.23 -9.46 13.02
CA HIS A 25 8.86 -10.37 13.98
C HIS A 25 10.38 -10.13 14.05
N ARG A 26 10.77 -8.92 14.47
CA ARG A 26 12.16 -8.52 14.70
C ARG A 26 12.39 -8.32 16.20
N TYR A 27 13.44 -8.92 16.71
CA TYR A 27 13.87 -8.72 18.10
C TYR A 27 14.78 -7.50 18.16
N ASN A 28 14.26 -6.40 18.72
CA ASN A 28 14.95 -5.10 18.76
C ASN A 28 15.21 -4.70 20.22
N ILE A 29 16.46 -4.87 20.65
CA ILE A 29 16.96 -4.45 21.96
C ILE A 29 18.17 -3.54 21.80
N ALA A 30 18.03 -2.34 22.34
CA ALA A 30 19.09 -1.35 22.47
C ALA A 30 20.35 -1.94 23.16
N GLY A 31 21.51 -1.72 22.54
CA GLY A 31 22.81 -2.18 23.00
C GLY A 31 23.08 -3.67 22.78
N LYS A 32 22.14 -4.45 22.25
CA LYS A 32 22.29 -5.91 22.07
C LYS A 32 22.12 -6.39 20.64
N THR A 33 21.14 -5.84 19.93
CA THR A 33 20.73 -6.36 18.61
C THR A 33 21.34 -5.53 17.50
N LYS A 34 21.67 -6.15 16.37
CA LYS A 34 22.18 -5.44 15.20
C LYS A 34 21.05 -4.74 14.46
N ILE A 35 21.37 -3.67 13.74
CA ILE A 35 20.41 -3.05 12.81
C ILE A 35 20.26 -4.00 11.63
N ASN A 36 19.01 -4.35 11.30
CA ASN A 36 18.65 -5.31 10.27
C ASN A 36 17.81 -4.64 9.17
N HIS A 37 18.00 -5.07 7.92
CA HIS A 37 17.15 -4.71 6.78
C HIS A 37 16.84 -5.93 5.92
N PHE A 38 15.81 -5.81 5.08
CA PHE A 38 15.52 -6.81 4.06
C PHE A 38 16.20 -6.49 2.73
N GLU A 39 16.69 -7.52 2.05
CA GLU A 39 17.23 -7.43 0.70
C GLU A 39 16.59 -8.51 -0.19
N PHE A 40 15.99 -8.07 -1.28
CA PHE A 40 15.47 -8.89 -2.36
C PHE A 40 16.58 -9.22 -3.35
N ASP A 41 16.80 -10.53 -3.53
CA ASP A 41 17.63 -11.10 -4.56
C ASP A 41 16.79 -11.41 -5.80
N LYS A 42 17.09 -10.69 -6.89
CA LYS A 42 16.38 -10.82 -8.16
C LYS A 42 16.63 -12.16 -8.85
N GLU A 43 17.84 -12.72 -8.72
CA GLU A 43 18.22 -13.96 -9.38
C GLU A 43 17.51 -15.16 -8.73
N ASN A 44 17.55 -15.21 -7.39
CA ASN A 44 16.97 -16.31 -6.63
C ASN A 44 15.49 -16.08 -6.27
N ARG A 45 14.95 -14.87 -6.50
CA ARG A 45 13.58 -14.46 -6.19
C ARG A 45 13.25 -14.65 -4.70
N CYS A 46 14.22 -14.35 -3.85
CA CYS A 46 14.17 -14.55 -2.40
C CYS A 46 14.40 -13.24 -1.65
N VAL A 47 13.91 -13.17 -0.42
CA VAL A 47 14.15 -12.05 0.49
C VAL A 47 15.02 -12.52 1.65
N TYR A 48 16.11 -11.81 1.89
CA TYR A 48 17.05 -12.07 2.97
C TYR A 48 16.92 -11.01 4.06
N SER A 49 17.05 -11.44 5.32
CA SER A 49 17.16 -10.55 6.48
C SER A 49 18.64 -10.38 6.78
N ILE A 50 19.19 -9.19 6.53
CA ILE A 50 20.64 -8.94 6.61
C ILE A 50 20.94 -8.02 7.80
N ASP A 51 21.78 -8.51 8.71
CA ASP A 51 22.30 -7.73 9.82
C ASP A 51 23.48 -6.89 9.36
N SER A 52 23.46 -5.61 9.72
CA SER A 52 24.62 -4.72 9.58
C SER A 52 25.66 -4.96 10.69
N ASP A 53 26.81 -4.30 10.58
CA ASP A 53 27.82 -4.30 11.64
C ASP A 53 27.49 -3.38 12.82
N TYR A 54 26.43 -2.59 12.70
CA TYR A 54 26.04 -1.61 13.70
C TYR A 54 25.04 -2.17 14.71
N ILE A 55 25.30 -1.93 15.99
CA ILE A 55 24.40 -2.27 17.08
C ILE A 55 23.40 -1.13 17.26
N GLN A 56 22.11 -1.46 17.32
CA GLN A 56 21.08 -0.45 17.61
C GLN A 56 21.25 0.05 19.05
N THR A 57 21.30 1.36 19.25
CA THR A 57 21.54 1.96 20.58
C THR A 57 20.28 2.56 21.19
N HIS A 58 19.31 2.93 20.35
CA HIS A 58 18.07 3.59 20.75
C HIS A 58 16.91 3.03 19.93
N VAL A 59 15.72 2.98 20.53
CA VAL A 59 14.47 2.69 19.84
C VAL A 59 13.56 3.88 20.09
N VAL A 60 13.04 4.46 19.01
CA VAL A 60 12.15 5.63 19.04
C VAL A 60 10.78 5.20 18.57
N GLN A 61 9.75 5.58 19.31
CA GLN A 61 8.37 5.50 18.86
C GLN A 61 7.94 6.88 18.36
N LEU A 62 7.41 6.93 17.15
CA LEU A 62 6.83 8.13 16.57
C LEU A 62 5.32 7.95 16.53
N ASP A 63 4.59 9.04 16.76
CA ASP A 63 3.15 9.11 16.59
C ASP A 63 2.82 10.32 15.72
N PHE A 64 1.70 10.24 15.02
CA PHE A 64 1.23 11.31 14.15
C PHE A 64 0.20 12.16 14.88
N ASP A 65 0.44 13.46 14.93
CA ASP A 65 -0.59 14.40 15.37
C ASP A 65 -1.74 14.43 14.36
N SER A 66 -2.90 13.92 14.77
CA SER A 66 -4.13 13.94 13.98
C SER A 66 -3.98 13.34 12.57
N GLN A 67 -3.48 12.10 12.45
CA GLN A 67 -3.20 11.43 11.17
C GLN A 67 -4.28 11.65 10.09
N TYR A 68 -5.55 11.36 10.38
CA TYR A 68 -6.63 11.49 9.40
C TYR A 68 -6.92 12.95 9.02
N PRO A 69 -7.15 13.90 9.97
CA PRO A 69 -7.26 15.32 9.64
C PRO A 69 -6.08 15.89 8.86
N SER A 70 -4.85 15.49 9.20
CA SER A 70 -3.63 15.97 8.52
C SER A 70 -3.56 15.53 7.06
N VAL A 71 -4.15 14.39 6.70
CA VAL A 71 -4.30 13.97 5.29
C VAL A 71 -5.47 14.68 4.60
N MET A 72 -6.55 14.97 5.33
CA MET A 72 -7.77 15.60 4.79
C MET A 72 -7.75 17.13 4.77
N SER A 73 -6.71 17.76 5.31
CA SER A 73 -6.57 19.22 5.40
C SER A 73 -6.32 19.90 4.06
N SER A 74 -5.97 19.13 3.01
CA SER A 74 -5.50 19.66 1.72
C SER A 74 -4.28 20.59 1.85
N GLU A 75 -3.50 20.42 2.93
CA GLU A 75 -2.20 21.07 3.06
C GLU A 75 -1.28 20.63 1.92
N SER A 76 -0.43 21.56 1.48
CA SER A 76 0.50 21.28 0.39
C SER A 76 1.58 20.30 0.85
N HIS A 77 1.79 19.24 0.08
CA HIS A 77 2.79 18.21 0.34
C HIS A 77 3.49 17.75 -0.96
N PRO A 78 4.83 17.69 -1.00
CA PRO A 78 5.59 17.28 -2.19
C PRO A 78 5.17 15.92 -2.75
N PHE A 79 4.73 14.99 -1.90
CA PHE A 79 4.31 13.64 -2.31
C PHE A 79 2.93 13.55 -2.97
N ILE A 80 2.23 14.68 -3.19
CA ILE A 80 0.93 14.71 -3.89
C ILE A 80 1.06 15.43 -5.24
N PRO A 81 1.89 14.94 -6.19
CA PRO A 81 2.17 15.69 -7.42
C PRO A 81 0.93 15.83 -8.31
N TYR A 82 -0.01 14.88 -8.25
CA TYR A 82 -1.14 14.80 -9.18
C TYR A 82 -2.02 16.05 -9.23
N THR A 83 -2.16 16.75 -8.10
CA THR A 83 -3.00 17.95 -7.99
C THR A 83 -2.25 19.11 -7.37
N ASN A 84 -1.06 19.40 -7.92
CA ASN A 84 -0.19 20.50 -7.50
C ASN A 84 0.06 20.50 -5.98
N HIS A 85 0.48 19.35 -5.46
CA HIS A 85 0.83 19.13 -4.05
C HIS A 85 -0.34 19.17 -3.07
N LYS A 86 -1.60 19.29 -3.49
CA LYS A 86 -2.76 19.28 -2.57
C LYS A 86 -3.65 18.08 -2.79
N LEU A 87 -4.03 17.35 -1.75
CA LEU A 87 -4.97 16.24 -1.88
C LEU A 87 -6.41 16.73 -1.87
N TYR A 88 -7.21 16.30 -2.85
CA TYR A 88 -8.63 16.62 -2.94
C TYR A 88 -9.49 15.38 -2.67
N MET A 89 -10.62 15.60 -2.01
CA MET A 89 -11.65 14.57 -1.84
C MET A 89 -12.69 14.65 -2.95
N CYS A 90 -13.03 13.51 -3.54
CA CYS A 90 -14.03 13.44 -4.61
C CYS A 90 -15.44 13.83 -4.12
N GLY A 91 -16.06 14.82 -4.78
CA GLY A 91 -17.40 15.30 -4.46
C GLY A 91 -18.54 14.43 -5.02
N GLN A 92 -18.41 13.99 -6.28
CA GLN A 92 -19.46 13.26 -7.01
C GLN A 92 -18.83 12.32 -8.05
N ALA A 93 -19.49 11.18 -8.29
CA ALA A 93 -19.15 10.32 -9.42
C ALA A 93 -19.78 10.88 -10.72
N ILE A 94 -18.95 11.11 -11.74
CA ILE A 94 -19.40 11.66 -13.04
C ILE A 94 -19.86 10.51 -13.96
N GLU A 95 -19.02 9.50 -14.14
CA GLU A 95 -19.30 8.36 -14.99
C GLU A 95 -18.49 7.12 -14.57
N ARG A 96 -18.84 5.95 -15.13
CA ARG A 96 -18.04 4.74 -15.06
C ARG A 96 -17.58 4.37 -16.47
N ILE A 97 -16.28 4.20 -16.65
CA ILE A 97 -15.67 3.90 -17.93
C ILE A 97 -15.25 2.42 -17.94
N THR A 98 -15.69 1.67 -18.94
CA THR A 98 -15.29 0.27 -19.17
C THR A 98 -14.45 0.08 -20.44
N ASP A 99 -14.36 1.12 -21.27
CA ASP A 99 -13.52 1.12 -22.46
C ASP A 99 -12.05 1.19 -22.05
N GLN A 100 -11.28 0.14 -22.36
CA GLN A 100 -9.91 0.00 -21.88
C GLN A 100 -8.97 1.06 -22.47
N GLU A 101 -9.16 1.46 -23.73
CA GLU A 101 -8.30 2.45 -24.37
C GLU A 101 -8.54 3.84 -23.77
N ARG A 102 -9.79 4.21 -23.52
CA ARG A 102 -10.13 5.43 -22.79
C ARG A 102 -9.59 5.40 -21.36
N CYS A 103 -9.66 4.26 -20.66
CA CYS A 103 -9.04 4.11 -19.35
C CYS A 103 -7.52 4.33 -19.40
N LYS A 104 -6.82 3.70 -20.36
CA LYS A 104 -5.37 3.90 -20.54
C LYS A 104 -5.02 5.34 -20.86
N GLN A 105 -5.78 6.01 -21.72
CA GLN A 105 -5.56 7.44 -22.04
C GLN A 105 -5.65 8.31 -20.79
N LEU A 106 -6.63 8.07 -19.92
CA LEU A 106 -6.73 8.79 -18.65
C LEU A 106 -5.60 8.43 -17.69
N ILE A 107 -5.27 7.13 -17.56
CA ILE A 107 -4.23 6.61 -16.66
C ILE A 107 -2.82 7.07 -17.08
N TYR A 108 -2.55 7.22 -18.37
CA TYR A 108 -1.25 7.58 -18.91
C TYR A 108 -1.18 8.99 -19.50
N ASP A 109 -2.19 9.83 -19.25
CA ASP A 109 -2.12 11.25 -19.60
C ASP A 109 -0.80 11.83 -19.04
N ALA A 110 -0.10 12.68 -19.78
CA ALA A 110 1.11 13.32 -19.26
C ALA A 110 0.77 14.51 -18.34
N ASN A 111 -0.41 15.11 -18.52
CA ASN A 111 -0.85 16.32 -17.84
C ASN A 111 -1.14 16.13 -16.34
N ARG A 112 -1.38 14.89 -15.91
CA ARG A 112 -1.56 14.51 -14.48
C ARG A 112 -0.37 14.84 -13.59
N LEU A 113 0.84 14.95 -14.15
CA LEU A 113 2.05 15.31 -13.40
C LEU A 113 2.61 16.66 -13.84
N SER A 114 1.77 17.49 -14.48
CA SER A 114 2.11 18.87 -14.79
C SER A 114 2.31 19.68 -13.50
N GLU A 115 3.08 20.75 -13.58
CA GLU A 115 3.17 21.79 -12.54
C GLU A 115 2.31 23.02 -12.88
N ASP A 116 1.75 23.08 -14.09
CA ASP A 116 0.86 24.17 -14.53
C ASP A 116 -0.54 23.99 -13.93
N ALA A 117 -0.89 24.86 -12.98
CA ALA A 117 -2.19 24.87 -12.33
C ALA A 117 -3.37 24.93 -13.33
N LEU A 118 -3.24 25.66 -14.44
CA LEU A 118 -4.33 25.77 -15.43
C LEU A 118 -4.59 24.47 -16.20
N VAL A 119 -3.59 23.58 -16.24
CA VAL A 119 -3.69 22.24 -16.81
C VAL A 119 -4.29 21.29 -15.77
N ILE A 120 -3.74 21.29 -14.55
CA ILE A 120 -4.14 20.40 -13.47
C ILE A 120 -5.58 20.64 -13.02
N ASP A 121 -6.03 21.90 -12.97
CA ASP A 121 -7.40 22.26 -12.58
C ASP A 121 -8.47 21.67 -13.52
N LYS A 122 -8.07 21.18 -14.71
CA LYS A 122 -8.94 20.50 -15.67
C LYS A 122 -8.87 18.98 -15.56
N MET A 123 -7.93 18.43 -14.80
CA MET A 123 -7.78 16.99 -14.60
C MET A 123 -8.86 16.46 -13.67
N LEU A 124 -9.45 15.33 -14.06
CA LEU A 124 -10.43 14.64 -13.24
C LEU A 124 -9.74 13.66 -12.30
N LEU A 125 -10.17 13.63 -11.04
CA LEU A 125 -9.85 12.53 -10.13
C LEU A 125 -10.55 11.26 -10.62
N PHE A 126 -9.87 10.13 -10.53
CA PHE A 126 -10.42 8.85 -10.95
C PHE A 126 -9.99 7.73 -10.01
N ILE A 127 -10.73 6.63 -10.09
CA ILE A 127 -10.37 5.36 -9.48
C ILE A 127 -10.33 4.32 -10.59
N ALA A 128 -9.24 3.57 -10.66
CA ALA A 128 -9.03 2.53 -11.66
C ALA A 128 -8.89 1.16 -10.99
N GLU A 129 -9.50 0.14 -11.58
CA GLU A 129 -9.30 -1.25 -11.22
C GLU A 129 -8.16 -1.81 -12.09
N VAL A 130 -6.99 -2.05 -11.50
CA VAL A 130 -5.78 -2.48 -12.22
C VAL A 130 -5.08 -3.65 -11.54
N ARG A 131 -4.31 -4.42 -12.31
CA ARG A 131 -3.22 -5.25 -11.80
C ARG A 131 -1.97 -4.39 -11.83
N GLY A 132 -1.24 -4.33 -10.73
CA GLY A 132 -0.09 -3.45 -10.59
C GLY A 132 1.04 -4.15 -9.88
N HIS A 133 2.25 -3.68 -10.13
CA HIS A 133 3.44 -4.08 -9.40
C HIS A 133 4.40 -2.90 -9.32
N ILE A 134 5.24 -2.90 -8.31
CA ILE A 134 6.41 -2.03 -8.27
C ILE A 134 7.43 -2.56 -9.28
N ASP A 135 8.11 -1.64 -9.96
CA ASP A 135 9.23 -1.99 -10.82
C ASP A 135 10.27 -2.75 -9.99
N GLU A 136 10.76 -3.88 -10.51
CA GLU A 136 11.64 -4.78 -9.76
C GLU A 136 12.92 -4.08 -9.26
N ASN A 137 13.37 -3.03 -9.95
CA ASN A 137 14.51 -2.22 -9.56
C ASN A 137 14.28 -1.41 -8.27
N TYR A 138 13.02 -1.19 -7.89
CA TYR A 138 12.63 -0.44 -6.71
C TYR A 138 12.12 -1.32 -5.57
N ILE A 139 12.08 -2.66 -5.72
CA ILE A 139 11.63 -3.54 -4.63
C ILE A 139 12.46 -3.32 -3.37
N ASN A 140 13.79 -3.31 -3.46
CA ASN A 140 14.67 -3.05 -2.30
C ASN A 140 14.47 -1.68 -1.66
N TYR A 141 13.96 -0.70 -2.42
CA TYR A 141 13.65 0.62 -1.86
C TYR A 141 12.39 0.58 -0.96
N CYS A 142 11.42 -0.28 -1.26
CA CYS A 142 10.15 -0.33 -0.53
C CYS A 142 9.90 -1.66 0.20
N ILE A 143 10.85 -2.59 0.26
CA ILE A 143 10.61 -3.94 0.77
C ILE A 143 10.25 -3.98 2.25
N ASP A 144 10.79 -3.05 3.05
CA ASP A 144 10.45 -2.93 4.46
C ASP A 144 9.02 -2.41 4.67
N PHE A 145 8.47 -1.67 3.69
CA PHE A 145 7.11 -1.14 3.73
C PHE A 145 6.51 -1.03 2.32
N GLY A 146 5.99 -2.17 1.83
CA GLY A 146 5.39 -2.24 0.49
C GLY A 146 4.32 -1.16 0.30
N PRO A 147 4.32 -0.44 -0.84
CA PRO A 147 3.48 0.73 -1.00
C PRO A 147 2.03 0.35 -1.26
N ILE A 148 1.67 -0.91 -1.57
CA ILE A 148 0.30 -1.34 -1.83
C ILE A 148 -0.33 -1.86 -0.53
N LEU A 149 -1.20 -1.07 0.11
CA LEU A 149 -1.90 -1.46 1.34
C LEU A 149 -3.26 -2.07 1.00
N ARG A 150 -3.37 -3.39 1.07
CA ARG A 150 -4.60 -4.09 0.67
C ARG A 150 -4.94 -5.24 1.60
N ASN A 151 -6.24 -5.50 1.72
CA ASN A 151 -6.72 -6.73 2.32
C ASN A 151 -6.54 -7.86 1.32
N ILE A 152 -5.85 -8.93 1.71
CA ILE A 152 -5.75 -10.16 0.94
C ILE A 152 -6.15 -11.35 1.79
N ASP A 153 -6.48 -12.44 1.12
CA ASP A 153 -6.76 -13.71 1.76
C ASP A 153 -5.44 -14.47 1.90
N ILE A 154 -5.10 -14.82 3.14
CA ILE A 154 -3.87 -15.54 3.47
C ILE A 154 -4.27 -16.84 4.16
N THR A 155 -3.75 -17.96 3.68
CA THR A 155 -3.86 -19.24 4.38
C THR A 155 -2.87 -19.27 5.52
N THR A 156 -3.31 -19.49 6.76
CA THR A 156 -2.44 -19.53 7.95
C THR A 156 -1.75 -20.89 8.12
N ASN A 157 -1.29 -21.49 7.02
CA ASN A 157 -0.53 -22.75 7.01
C ASN A 157 0.98 -22.48 7.05
N LYS A 158 1.75 -23.50 7.38
CA LYS A 158 3.21 -23.41 7.55
C LYS A 158 3.92 -22.87 6.31
N GLU A 159 3.47 -23.24 5.12
CA GLU A 159 4.08 -22.85 3.85
C GLU A 159 3.94 -21.35 3.59
N THR A 160 2.81 -20.76 3.99
CA THR A 160 2.46 -19.36 3.70
C THR A 160 3.01 -18.41 4.76
N ILE A 161 2.84 -18.72 6.05
CA ILE A 161 3.25 -17.82 7.15
C ILE A 161 4.64 -18.17 7.72
N GLY A 162 5.24 -19.26 7.23
CA GLY A 162 6.52 -19.78 7.69
C GLY A 162 6.43 -20.61 8.98
N GLN A 163 7.46 -21.44 9.19
CA GLN A 163 7.52 -22.37 10.33
C GLN A 163 7.41 -21.68 11.69
N PHE A 164 8.07 -20.53 11.87
CA PHE A 164 8.09 -19.84 13.15
C PHE A 164 6.68 -19.41 13.57
N MET A 165 5.96 -18.70 12.70
CA MET A 165 4.61 -18.24 12.97
C MET A 165 3.65 -19.40 13.14
N TYR A 166 3.75 -20.42 12.29
CA TYR A 166 2.92 -21.60 12.41
C TYR A 166 3.13 -22.32 13.75
N THR A 167 4.38 -22.51 14.18
CA THR A 167 4.69 -23.08 15.51
C THR A 167 4.08 -22.26 16.63
N HIS A 168 4.16 -20.92 16.56
CA HIS A 168 3.54 -20.05 17.56
C HIS A 168 2.02 -20.24 17.62
N LEU A 169 1.35 -20.29 16.46
CA LEU A 169 -0.10 -20.51 16.42
C LEU A 169 -0.48 -21.85 17.08
N VAL A 170 0.23 -22.92 16.75
CA VAL A 170 -0.02 -24.26 17.32
C VAL A 170 0.25 -24.30 18.82
N GLN A 171 1.40 -23.80 19.28
CA GLN A 171 1.80 -23.84 20.69
C GLN A 171 0.86 -23.06 21.61
N HIS A 172 0.25 -21.98 21.09
CA HIS A 172 -0.68 -21.14 21.85
C HIS A 172 -2.15 -21.44 21.54
N ASN A 173 -2.45 -22.55 20.84
CA ASN A 173 -3.80 -22.96 20.46
C ASN A 173 -4.59 -21.84 19.73
N LEU A 174 -3.88 -21.06 18.91
CA LEU A 174 -4.46 -20.03 18.06
C LEU A 174 -4.93 -20.65 16.73
N PRO A 175 -5.87 -20.00 16.03
CA PRO A 175 -6.35 -20.50 14.75
C PRO A 175 -5.23 -20.62 13.71
N HIS A 176 -5.14 -21.77 13.05
CA HIS A 176 -4.19 -22.11 11.98
C HIS A 176 -4.90 -22.91 10.88
N ASP A 177 -4.23 -23.15 9.74
CA ASP A 177 -4.75 -23.93 8.60
C ASP A 177 -6.12 -23.48 8.04
N LYS A 178 -6.38 -22.19 8.08
CA LYS A 178 -7.60 -21.60 7.52
C LYS A 178 -7.26 -20.33 6.74
N ILE A 179 -8.23 -19.86 5.96
CA ILE A 179 -8.10 -18.59 5.24
C ILE A 179 -8.49 -17.45 6.19
N GLU A 180 -7.62 -16.44 6.29
CA GLU A 180 -7.90 -15.20 7.00
C GLU A 180 -7.73 -13.99 6.07
N ARG A 181 -8.68 -13.05 6.15
CA ARG A 181 -8.60 -11.75 5.48
C ARG A 181 -7.69 -10.83 6.31
N LYS A 182 -6.57 -10.39 5.75
CA LYS A 182 -5.60 -9.51 6.45
C LYS A 182 -5.25 -8.29 5.62
N LEU A 183 -5.27 -7.13 6.26
CA LEU A 183 -4.66 -5.92 5.72
C LEU A 183 -3.13 -6.04 5.85
N THR A 184 -2.42 -5.92 4.73
CA THR A 184 -0.97 -5.95 4.70
C THR A 184 -0.43 -5.02 3.62
N ASN A 185 0.88 -4.82 3.65
CA ASN A 185 1.66 -4.14 2.63
C ASN A 185 2.13 -5.15 1.57
N LEU A 186 2.03 -4.78 0.30
CA LEU A 186 2.42 -5.60 -0.84
C LEU A 186 3.32 -4.77 -1.79
N VAL A 187 4.12 -5.48 -2.58
CA VAL A 187 4.90 -4.91 -3.70
C VAL A 187 4.22 -5.12 -5.05
N ASP A 188 3.17 -5.94 -5.10
CA ASP A 188 2.30 -6.13 -6.25
C ASP A 188 0.84 -6.34 -5.82
N THR A 189 -0.06 -6.49 -6.78
CA THR A 189 -1.47 -6.77 -6.49
C THR A 189 -1.76 -8.25 -6.26
N ASN A 190 -0.75 -9.08 -5.99
CA ASN A 190 -0.88 -10.52 -5.73
C ASN A 190 -1.76 -11.25 -6.77
N ASN A 191 -1.59 -10.92 -8.05
CA ASN A 191 -2.40 -11.43 -9.16
C ASN A 191 -3.91 -11.13 -9.08
N GLU A 192 -4.33 -10.17 -8.27
CA GLU A 192 -5.70 -9.67 -8.20
C GLU A 192 -5.84 -8.32 -8.92
N VAL A 193 -7.06 -8.04 -9.37
CA VAL A 193 -7.44 -6.69 -9.82
C VAL A 193 -7.88 -5.90 -8.59
N MET A 194 -7.23 -4.78 -8.33
CA MET A 194 -7.50 -3.95 -7.16
C MET A 194 -7.82 -2.51 -7.59
N SER A 195 -8.71 -1.84 -6.86
CA SER A 195 -9.06 -0.44 -7.10
C SER A 195 -7.99 0.49 -6.52
N PHE A 196 -7.51 1.45 -7.28
CA PHE A 196 -6.56 2.49 -6.84
C PHE A 196 -7.08 3.87 -7.22
N ASN A 197 -6.86 4.85 -6.37
CA ASN A 197 -7.10 6.26 -6.72
C ASN A 197 -5.92 6.79 -7.56
N ASN A 198 -6.16 7.89 -8.25
CA ASN A 198 -5.14 8.61 -9.01
C ASN A 198 -3.92 9.06 -8.18
N TYR A 199 -4.07 9.21 -6.86
CA TYR A 199 -2.95 9.56 -5.97
C TYR A 199 -2.01 8.39 -5.70
N TYR A 200 -2.46 7.16 -5.99
CA TYR A 200 -1.66 5.94 -5.87
C TYR A 200 -0.96 5.54 -7.18
N LEU A 201 -1.45 6.03 -8.32
CA LEU A 201 -1.11 5.58 -9.67
C LEU A 201 -0.24 6.58 -10.42
#